data_AF-G9K6N4-F1
#
_entry.id   AF-G9K6N4-F1
#
_cell.length_a   1.000
_cell.length_b   1.000
_cell.length_c   1.000
_cell.angle_alpha   90.00
_cell.angle_beta   90.00
_cell.angle_gamma   90.00
#
_symmetry.space_group_name_H-M   'P 1'
#
loop_
_entity.id
_entity.type
_entity.pdbx_description
1 polymer ?
#
loop_
_entity_poly.entity_id
_entity_poly.type
_entity_poly.pdbx_seq_one_letter_code
_entity_poly.pdbx_strand_id
1 'polypeptide(L)'
;LAAVVSRDIYLHNPNIKWNDIIGLDAAKQLVKEAVVYPIRYPQLFTGILSPWKGLLLYGPPGTGKTLLAKAVATECKTTFFN
;
A
#
# COMPACT_ATOMS: atom_id res chain seq x y z
N LEU A 1 16.24 9.30 18.29
CA LEU A 1 15.90 8.33 17.23
C LEU A 1 14.43 8.39 16.82
N ALA A 2 13.47 8.18 17.74
CA ALA A 2 12.03 8.18 17.43
C ALA A 2 11.51 9.47 16.76
N ALA A 3 12.04 10.64 17.13
CA ALA A 3 11.66 11.93 16.54
C ALA A 3 12.13 12.10 15.07
N VAL A 4 13.18 11.38 14.65
CA VAL A 4 13.65 11.40 13.24
C VAL A 4 12.74 10.54 12.38
N VAL A 5 12.42 9.32 12.85
CA VAL A 5 11.47 8.41 12.18
C VAL A 5 10.08 9.05 12.01
N SER A 6 9.66 9.87 12.98
CA SER A 6 8.37 10.58 12.92
C SER A 6 8.28 11.62 11.79
N ARG A 7 9.41 12.11 11.25
CA ARG A 7 9.42 13.06 10.12
C ARG A 7 9.22 12.38 8.77
N ASP A 8 9.69 11.14 8.64
CA ASP A 8 9.55 10.34 7.40
C ASP A 8 8.24 9.55 7.36
N ILE A 9 7.51 9.53 8.48
CA ILE A 9 6.13 9.05 8.53
C ILE A 9 5.22 10.12 7.93
N TYR A 10 4.67 9.83 6.76
CA TYR A 10 3.54 10.57 6.21
C TYR A 10 2.29 10.29 7.06
N LEU A 11 2.07 11.11 8.09
CA LEU A 11 0.83 11.12 8.88
C LEU A 11 -0.35 11.75 8.12
N HIS A 12 -0.07 12.52 7.06
CA HIS A 12 -1.10 13.11 6.22
C HIS A 12 -1.54 12.11 5.16
N ASN A 13 -2.81 11.73 5.23
CA ASN A 13 -3.48 10.93 4.22
C ASN A 13 -3.32 11.62 2.84
N PRO A 14 -2.62 11.03 1.86
CA PRO A 14 -2.34 11.70 0.60
C PRO A 14 -3.58 11.95 -0.27
N ASN A 15 -4.77 11.49 0.17
CA ASN A 15 -6.07 11.74 -0.48
C ASN A 15 -6.07 11.34 -1.96
N ILE A 16 -5.30 10.31 -2.31
CA ILE A 16 -5.28 9.71 -3.63
C ILE A 16 -6.08 8.43 -3.57
N LYS A 17 -7.02 8.25 -4.48
CA LYS A 17 -7.88 7.07 -4.58
C LYS A 17 -7.40 6.13 -5.68
N TRP A 18 -7.84 4.88 -5.63
CA TRP A 18 -7.56 3.90 -6.69
C TRP A 18 -7.99 4.35 -8.08
N ASN A 19 -9.06 5.14 -8.16
CA ASN A 19 -9.63 5.65 -9.41
C ASN A 19 -8.80 6.79 -10.01
N ASP A 20 -7.95 7.45 -9.22
CA ASP A 20 -7.08 8.53 -9.69
C ASP A 20 -5.85 7.99 -10.44
N ILE A 21 -5.60 6.68 -10.33
CA ILE A 21 -4.51 5.99 -11.01
C ILE A 21 -5.10 5.33 -12.25
N ILE A 22 -4.60 5.66 -13.43
CA ILE A 22 -5.03 5.02 -14.68
C ILE A 22 -4.14 3.81 -14.96
N GLY A 23 -4.75 2.67 -15.32
CA GLY A 23 -4.06 1.40 -15.59
C GLY A 23 -3.51 0.72 -14.33
N LEU A 24 -2.45 -0.08 -14.51
CA LEU A 24 -1.81 -0.91 -13.47
C LEU A 24 -2.78 -1.89 -12.78
N ASP A 25 -3.80 -2.38 -13.48
CA ASP A 25 -4.90 -3.15 -12.88
C ASP A 25 -4.40 -4.41 -12.17
N ALA A 26 -3.44 -5.13 -12.76
CA ALA A 26 -2.79 -6.27 -12.13
C ALA A 26 -2.05 -5.88 -10.83
N ALA A 27 -1.32 -4.76 -10.82
CA ALA A 27 -0.61 -4.31 -9.63
C ALA A 27 -1.58 -3.83 -8.54
N LYS A 28 -2.65 -3.11 -8.92
CA LYS A 28 -3.71 -2.72 -7.99
C LYS A 28 -4.38 -3.93 -7.35
N GLN A 29 -4.68 -4.95 -8.15
CA GLN A 29 -5.27 -6.20 -7.67
C GLN A 29 -4.34 -6.91 -6.69
N LEU A 30 -3.06 -7.09 -7.06
CA LEU A 30 -2.05 -7.70 -6.18
C LEU A 30 -1.92 -6.96 -4.85
N VAL A 31 -1.90 -5.62 -4.87
CA VAL A 31 -1.79 -4.85 -3.62
C VAL A 31 -3.04 -5.00 -2.76
N LYS A 32 -4.24 -5.04 -3.37
CA LYS A 32 -5.49 -5.30 -2.63
C LYS A 32 -5.47 -6.68 -1.97
N GLU A 33 -5.02 -7.69 -2.69
CA GLU A 33 -4.90 -9.06 -2.16
C GLU A 33 -3.85 -9.16 -1.05
N ALA A 34 -2.72 -8.46 -1.21
CA ALA A 34 -1.61 -8.50 -0.26
C ALA A 34 -1.85 -7.67 1.01
N VAL A 35 -2.61 -6.57 0.92
CA VAL A 35 -2.75 -5.59 2.01
C VAL A 35 -4.20 -5.44 2.47
N VAL A 36 -5.14 -5.23 1.55
CA VAL A 36 -6.55 -4.94 1.92
C VAL A 36 -7.25 -6.19 2.43
N TYR A 37 -7.07 -7.34 1.76
CA TYR A 37 -7.77 -8.58 2.13
C TYR A 37 -7.36 -9.14 3.48
N PRO A 38 -6.07 -9.16 3.89
CA PRO A 38 -5.69 -9.59 5.22
C PRO A 38 -6.25 -8.69 6.32
N ILE A 39 -6.33 -7.37 6.08
CA ILE A 39 -6.92 -6.42 7.03
C ILE A 39 -8.43 -6.64 7.14
N ARG A 40 -9.11 -6.92 6.02
CA ARG A 40 -10.56 -7.06 5.97
C ARG A 40 -11.07 -8.44 6.40
N TYR A 41 -10.28 -9.48 6.17
CA TYR A 41 -10.64 -10.88 6.44
C TYR A 41 -9.53 -11.62 7.21
N PRO A 42 -9.11 -11.13 8.38
CA PRO A 42 -7.96 -11.68 9.11
C PRO A 42 -8.07 -13.18 9.40
N GLN A 43 -9.29 -13.70 9.57
CA GLN A 43 -9.56 -15.13 9.80
C GLN A 43 -9.15 -16.04 8.62
N LEU A 44 -9.13 -15.52 7.39
CA LEU A 44 -8.74 -16.29 6.21
C LEU A 44 -7.22 -16.33 6.02
N PHE A 45 -6.50 -15.34 6.56
CA PHE A 45 -5.07 -15.18 6.37
C PHE A 45 -4.27 -15.77 7.54
N THR A 46 -4.45 -17.08 7.78
CA THR A 46 -3.75 -17.84 8.82
C THR A 46 -2.86 -18.94 8.23
N GLY A 47 -1.77 -19.30 8.93
CA GLY A 47 -0.84 -20.33 8.49
C GLY A 47 -0.12 -19.99 7.18
N ILE A 48 -0.28 -20.85 6.17
CA ILE A 48 0.34 -20.69 4.83
C ILE A 48 -0.16 -19.41 4.13
N LEU A 49 -1.41 -19.01 4.41
CA LEU A 49 -2.02 -17.79 3.87
C LEU A 49 -1.72 -16.57 4.73
N SER A 50 -0.66 -16.58 5.53
CA SER A 50 -0.27 -15.41 6.32
C SER A 50 -0.07 -14.16 5.43
N PRO A 51 -0.40 -12.96 5.95
CA PRO A 51 -0.26 -11.72 5.19
C PRO A 51 1.17 -11.52 4.69
N TRP A 52 1.30 -10.87 3.54
CA TRP A 52 2.59 -10.63 2.93
C TRP A 52 3.39 -9.65 3.79
N LYS A 53 4.66 -9.97 4.05
CA LYS A 53 5.54 -9.13 4.87
C LYS A 53 6.05 -7.88 4.14
N GLY A 54 6.03 -7.88 2.81
CA GLY A 54 6.50 -6.77 2.00
C GLY A 54 6.10 -6.94 0.54
N LEU A 55 5.99 -5.80 -0.16
CA LEU A 55 5.67 -5.73 -1.58
C LEU A 55 6.70 -4.83 -2.27
N LEU A 56 7.26 -5.27 -3.40
CA LEU A 56 8.18 -4.48 -4.22
C LEU A 56 7.49 -4.09 -5.53
N LEU A 57 7.28 -2.80 -5.74
CA LEU A 57 6.81 -2.26 -7.01
C LEU A 57 8.02 -1.89 -7.87
N TYR A 58 8.23 -2.60 -8.97
CA TYR A 58 9.33 -2.35 -9.93
C TYR A 58 8.80 -1.97 -11.31
N GLY A 59 9.59 -1.19 -12.05
CA GLY A 59 9.32 -0.83 -13.45
C GLY A 59 9.91 0.53 -13.85
N PRO A 60 9.79 0.93 -15.12
CA PRO A 60 10.34 2.19 -15.66
C PRO A 60 9.92 3.43 -14.85
N PRO A 61 10.73 4.50 -14.79
CA PRO A 61 10.35 5.73 -14.10
C PRO A 61 9.08 6.33 -14.73
N GLY A 62 8.26 7.02 -13.92
CA GLY A 62 7.02 7.66 -14.40
C GLY A 62 5.79 6.75 -14.51
N THR A 63 5.89 5.45 -14.21
CA THR A 63 4.75 4.51 -14.31
C THR A 63 3.77 4.53 -13.13
N GLY A 64 3.81 5.53 -12.24
CA GLY A 64 2.82 5.69 -11.17
C GLY A 64 2.99 4.79 -9.93
N LYS A 65 4.12 4.10 -9.75
CA LYS A 65 4.40 3.25 -8.57
C LYS A 65 4.24 3.98 -7.22
N THR A 66 4.79 5.20 -7.11
CA THR A 66 4.66 6.01 -5.89
C THR A 66 3.23 6.49 -5.66
N LEU A 67 2.49 6.77 -6.73
CA LEU A 67 1.06 7.12 -6.63
C LEU A 67 0.24 5.93 -6.15
N LEU A 68 0.55 4.71 -6.64
CA LEU A 68 -0.05 3.46 -6.16
C LEU A 68 0.18 3.27 -4.67
N ALA A 69 1.41 3.45 -4.20
CA ALA A 69 1.73 3.34 -2.78
C ALA A 69 0.95 4.37 -1.91
N LYS A 70 0.81 5.61 -2.39
CA LYS A 70 0.00 6.65 -1.74
C LYS A 70 -1.50 6.31 -1.71
N ALA A 71 -2.04 5.77 -2.80
CA ALA A 71 -3.45 5.36 -2.84
C ALA A 71 -3.74 4.23 -1.86
N VAL A 72 -2.82 3.28 -1.73
CA VAL A 72 -2.92 2.17 -0.76
C VAL A 72 -2.93 2.70 0.66
N ALA A 73 -2.01 3.61 0.98
CA ALA A 73 -1.97 4.24 2.30
C ALA A 73 -3.27 4.99 2.63
N THR A 74 -3.85 5.67 1.64
CA THR A 74 -5.13 6.39 1.77
C THR A 74 -6.28 5.44 2.11
N GLU A 75 -6.35 4.33 1.40
CA GLU A 75 -7.49 3.40 1.45
C GLU A 75 -7.42 2.44 2.64
N CYS A 76 -6.22 1.99 2.99
CA CYS A 76 -6.02 1.14 4.16
C CYS A 76 -5.97 1.93 5.48
N LYS A 77 -5.96 3.27 5.44
CA LYS A 77 -5.69 4.15 6.60
C LYS A 77 -4.43 3.75 7.36
N THR A 78 -3.45 3.21 6.65
CA THR A 78 -2.20 2.72 7.22
C THR A 78 -1.12 3.78 7.12
N THR A 79 -0.22 3.82 8.10
CA THR A 79 0.94 4.70 8.12
C THR A 79 1.83 4.47 6.89
N PHE A 80 2.06 5.52 6.10
CA PHE A 80 2.98 5.48 4.97
C PHE A 80 4.35 6.01 5.40
N PHE A 81 5.40 5.25 5.13
CA PHE A 81 6.79 5.67 5.31
C PHE A 81 7.34 5.95 3.91
N ASN A 82 7.90 7.15 3.70
CA ASN A 82 8.53 7.51 2.42
C ASN A 82 10.04 7.61 2.58
#